data_AF-A0A9Q4PWU0-F1
#
_entry.id   AF-A0A9Q4PWU0-F1
#
_cell.length_a   1.000
_cell.length_b   1.000
_cell.length_c   1.000
_cell.angle_alpha   90.00
_cell.angle_beta   90.00
_cell.angle_gamma   90.00
#
_symmetry.space_group_name_H-M   'P 1'
#
loop_
_entity.id
_entity.type
_entity.pdbx_description
1 polymer ?
#
loop_
_entity_poly.entity_id
_entity_poly.type
_entity_poly.pdbx_seq_one_letter_code
_entity_poly.pdbx_strand_id
1 'polypeptide(L)'
;MQEDSSKNITDYYKHLSLFWTDIMYLMSSKPQALTSTGPMRAFASNSKKITTELIEINEDLMGFNEYLTEYYKQLANAWEVAQKKVNLKAPEVPQDVEQIETFKRIWIDIFDNDFTELFDSKKFGENYGKLVSKELELTKHWNNITNVILQSANLPSKEEIDEVYKEMHSLKKRVGKLELELKKKEMSKK
;
A
#
# COMPACT_ATOMS: atom_id res chain seq x y z
N MET A 1 -1.20 25.94 49.65
CA MET A 1 -0.98 24.74 48.81
C MET A 1 -0.65 25.18 47.39
N GLN A 2 0.61 25.47 47.08
CA GLN A 2 1.06 25.73 45.70
C GLN A 2 2.59 25.66 45.52
N GLU A 3 3.30 24.91 46.37
CA GLU A 3 4.77 24.85 46.36
C GLU A 3 5.32 23.49 45.88
N ASP A 4 4.45 22.48 45.70
CA ASP A 4 4.85 21.09 45.41
C ASP A 4 4.91 20.73 43.91
N SER A 5 4.31 21.56 43.03
CA SER A 5 4.23 21.26 41.58
C SER A 5 5.45 21.73 40.78
N SER A 6 6.10 22.83 41.20
CA SER A 6 7.25 23.40 40.47
C SER A 6 8.51 22.57 40.62
N LYS A 7 8.69 21.94 41.80
CA LYS A 7 9.79 21.03 42.11
C LYS A 7 9.76 19.78 41.22
N ASN A 8 8.56 19.24 41.00
CA ASN A 8 8.32 18.05 40.20
C ASN A 8 8.60 18.27 38.70
N ILE A 9 8.23 19.44 38.17
CA ILE A 9 8.50 19.82 36.77
C ILE A 9 10.00 20.04 36.55
N THR A 10 10.68 20.68 37.51
CA THR A 10 12.12 20.92 37.44
C THR A 10 12.91 19.62 37.48
N ASP A 11 12.51 18.69 38.35
CA ASP A 11 13.10 17.35 38.42
C ASP A 11 12.84 16.53 37.14
N TYR A 12 11.65 16.64 36.55
CA TYR A 12 11.34 16.02 35.25
C TYR A 12 12.26 16.50 34.13
N TYR A 13 12.45 17.82 33.99
CA TYR A 13 13.36 18.37 32.98
C TYR A 13 14.82 18.02 33.24
N LYS A 14 15.22 17.93 34.52
CA LYS A 14 16.55 17.48 34.91
C LYS A 14 16.78 16.02 34.52
N HIS A 15 15.83 15.13 34.82
CA HIS A 15 15.90 13.72 34.41
C HIS A 15 15.90 13.55 32.90
N LEU A 16 15.07 14.31 32.17
CA LEU A 16 15.05 14.29 30.71
C LEU A 16 16.37 14.79 30.11
N SER A 17 16.94 15.86 30.67
CA SER A 17 18.24 16.41 30.25
C SER A 17 19.38 15.43 30.52
N LEU A 18 19.39 14.78 31.69
CA LEU A 18 20.37 13.75 32.02
C LEU A 18 20.25 12.54 31.09
N PHE A 19 19.03 12.08 30.82
CA PHE A 19 18.77 11.01 29.86
C PHE A 19 19.32 11.34 28.46
N TRP A 20 19.05 12.53 27.93
CA TRP A 20 19.58 12.95 26.62
C TRP A 20 21.11 13.13 26.62
N THR A 21 21.67 13.61 27.73
CA THR A 21 23.12 13.76 27.91
C THR A 21 23.81 12.40 27.93
N ASP A 22 23.23 11.43 28.63
CA ASP A 22 23.73 10.05 28.69
C ASP A 22 23.64 9.37 27.33
N ILE A 23 22.56 9.59 26.58
CA ILE A 23 22.43 9.11 25.19
C ILE A 23 23.49 9.74 24.28
N MET A 24 23.74 11.05 24.36
CA MET A 24 24.79 11.72 23.59
C MET A 24 26.19 11.22 23.97
N TYR A 25 26.45 11.03 25.27
CA TYR A 25 27.70 10.48 25.77
C TYR A 25 27.91 9.02 25.35
N LEU A 26 26.85 8.21 25.33
CA LEU A 26 26.86 6.84 24.83
C LEU A 26 27.21 6.81 23.34
N MET A 27 26.60 7.70 22.53
CA MET A 27 26.87 7.84 21.10
C MET A 27 28.31 8.32 20.81
N SER A 28 28.84 9.24 21.62
CA SER A 28 30.18 9.81 21.40
C SER A 28 31.30 8.92 21.93
N SER A 29 31.05 8.14 22.98
CA SER A 29 32.13 7.48 23.71
C SER A 29 32.62 6.18 23.07
N LYS A 30 31.77 5.40 22.36
CA LYS A 30 32.20 4.21 21.59
C LYS A 30 31.26 3.82 20.43
N PRO A 31 31.51 4.27 19.18
CA PRO A 31 30.73 3.86 18.00
C PRO A 31 30.74 2.35 17.74
N GLN A 32 31.81 1.66 18.16
CA GLN A 32 32.04 0.22 17.94
C GLN A 32 31.42 -0.68 19.02
N ALA A 33 31.07 -0.14 20.20
CA ALA A 33 30.42 -0.92 21.27
C ALA A 33 28.88 -0.92 21.11
N LEU A 34 28.32 0.11 20.50
CA LEU A 34 26.87 0.27 20.27
C LEU A 34 26.28 -0.65 19.20
N THR A 35 27.12 -1.28 18.37
CA THR A 35 26.72 -2.31 17.41
C THR A 35 26.64 -3.71 18.04
N SER A 36 27.03 -3.86 19.31
CA SER A 36 26.97 -5.14 20.02
C SER A 36 25.58 -5.38 20.62
N THR A 37 24.75 -6.09 19.84
CA THR A 37 23.50 -6.80 20.25
C THR A 37 22.58 -6.12 21.27
N GLY A 38 21.41 -5.65 20.80
CA GLY A 38 20.35 -5.08 21.64
C GLY A 38 19.36 -4.20 20.85
N PRO A 39 18.59 -3.34 21.53
CA PRO A 39 17.59 -2.47 20.90
C PRO A 39 18.16 -1.45 19.88
N MET A 40 19.36 -0.90 20.11
CA MET A 40 19.95 0.11 19.22
C MET A 40 20.39 -0.46 17.87
N ARG A 41 20.87 -1.70 17.82
CA ARG A 41 21.18 -2.40 16.56
C ARG A 41 19.91 -2.69 15.76
N ALA A 42 18.83 -3.10 16.45
CA ALA A 42 17.53 -3.33 15.81
C ALA A 42 16.96 -2.02 15.23
N PHE A 43 17.01 -0.93 16.01
CA PHE A 43 16.61 0.40 15.54
C PHE A 43 17.40 0.87 14.31
N ALA A 44 18.72 0.75 14.32
CA ALA A 44 19.56 1.12 13.18
C ALA A 44 19.26 0.26 11.94
N SER A 45 19.07 -1.05 12.12
CA SER A 45 18.72 -1.96 11.03
C SER A 45 17.34 -1.66 10.44
N ASN A 46 16.34 -1.41 11.29
CA ASN A 46 14.97 -1.13 10.85
C ASN A 46 14.87 0.24 10.19
N SER A 47 15.54 1.25 10.75
CA SER A 47 15.67 2.57 10.11
C SER A 47 16.32 2.45 8.72
N LYS A 48 17.38 1.65 8.57
CA LYS A 48 17.99 1.41 7.25
C LYS A 48 17.01 0.78 6.26
N LYS A 49 16.25 -0.24 6.69
CA LYS A 49 15.23 -0.89 5.85
C LYS A 49 14.16 0.11 5.40
N ILE A 50 13.58 0.88 6.32
CA ILE A 50 12.56 1.88 6.02
C ILE A 50 13.10 2.93 5.04
N THR A 51 14.32 3.44 5.27
CA THR A 51 14.94 4.41 4.36
C THR A 51 15.15 3.83 2.96
N THR A 52 15.56 2.57 2.84
CA THR A 52 15.67 1.90 1.53
C THR A 52 14.31 1.81 0.83
N GLU A 53 13.26 1.37 1.53
CA GLU A 53 11.90 1.32 0.97
C GLU A 53 11.41 2.72 0.55
N LEU A 54 11.71 3.77 1.32
CA LEU A 54 11.36 5.16 0.96
C LEU A 54 12.08 5.66 -0.30
N ILE A 55 13.32 5.22 -0.53
CA ILE A 55 14.05 5.54 -1.76
C ILE A 55 13.37 4.86 -2.95
N GLU A 56 13.05 3.57 -2.84
CA GLU A 56 12.38 2.82 -3.91
C GLU A 56 10.97 3.37 -4.19
N ILE A 57 10.21 3.76 -3.14
CA ILE A 57 8.92 4.44 -3.27
C ILE A 57 9.05 5.72 -4.10
N ASN A 58 10.10 6.53 -3.90
CA ASN A 58 10.26 7.77 -4.68
C ASN A 58 10.46 7.46 -6.17
N GLU A 59 11.25 6.45 -6.51
CA GLU A 59 11.46 6.02 -7.90
C GLU A 59 10.15 5.51 -8.52
N ASP A 60 9.40 4.68 -7.79
CA ASP A 60 8.13 4.15 -8.26
C ASP A 60 7.02 5.19 -8.34
N LEU A 61 7.00 6.18 -7.44
CA LEU A 61 6.09 7.33 -7.50
C LEU A 61 6.33 8.17 -8.76
N MET A 62 7.59 8.35 -9.16
CA MET A 62 7.90 9.05 -10.42
C MET A 62 7.31 8.30 -11.61
N GLY A 63 7.56 6.99 -11.70
CA GLY A 63 7.00 6.15 -12.77
C GLY A 63 5.47 6.11 -12.75
N PHE A 64 4.86 5.99 -11.57
CA PHE A 64 3.41 6.04 -11.40
C PHE A 64 2.83 7.36 -11.93
N ASN A 65 3.40 8.51 -11.56
CA ASN A 65 2.94 9.81 -12.02
C ASN A 65 3.09 9.99 -13.54
N GLU A 66 4.17 9.47 -14.14
CA GLU A 66 4.37 9.48 -15.59
C GLU A 66 3.23 8.73 -16.31
N TYR A 67 2.97 7.48 -15.92
CA TYR A 67 1.93 6.66 -16.55
C TYR A 67 0.52 7.16 -16.25
N LEU A 68 0.29 7.74 -15.07
CA LEU A 68 -0.99 8.37 -14.70
C LEU A 68 -1.26 9.60 -15.57
N THR A 69 -0.24 10.41 -15.82
CA THR A 69 -0.34 11.59 -16.67
C THR A 69 -0.67 11.20 -18.11
N GLU A 70 0.03 10.20 -18.67
CA GLU A 70 -0.26 9.71 -20.02
C GLU A 70 -1.64 9.03 -20.10
N TYR A 71 -2.09 8.35 -19.05
CA TYR A 71 -3.44 7.77 -18.97
C TYR A 71 -4.52 8.85 -19.09
N TYR A 72 -4.44 9.90 -18.28
CA TYR A 72 -5.41 11.01 -18.36
C TYR A 72 -5.32 11.77 -19.68
N LYS A 73 -4.11 11.93 -20.23
CA LYS A 73 -3.93 12.54 -21.54
C LYS A 73 -4.61 11.74 -22.65
N GLN A 74 -4.52 10.42 -22.62
CA GLN A 74 -5.17 9.54 -23.58
C GLN A 74 -6.70 9.65 -23.49
N LEU A 75 -7.26 9.65 -22.28
CA LEU A 75 -8.69 9.87 -22.05
C LEU A 75 -9.15 11.25 -22.53
N ALA A 76 -8.39 12.31 -22.21
CA ALA A 76 -8.71 13.67 -22.60
C ALA A 76 -8.70 13.83 -24.13
N ASN A 77 -7.75 13.21 -24.82
CA ASN A 77 -7.69 13.24 -26.28
C ASN A 77 -8.90 12.52 -26.90
N ALA A 78 -9.27 11.33 -26.41
CA ALA A 78 -10.46 10.62 -26.89
C ALA A 78 -11.73 11.43 -26.65
N TRP A 79 -11.86 12.05 -25.48
CA TRP A 79 -12.96 12.96 -25.16
C TRP A 79 -13.02 14.14 -26.13
N GLU A 80 -11.90 14.81 -26.41
CA GLU A 80 -11.86 15.96 -27.33
C GLU A 80 -12.26 15.56 -28.75
N VAL A 81 -11.78 14.42 -29.23
CA VAL A 81 -12.12 13.89 -30.57
C VAL A 81 -13.60 13.53 -30.64
N ALA A 82 -14.13 12.80 -29.67
CA ALA A 82 -15.54 12.43 -29.59
C ALA A 82 -16.44 13.67 -29.52
N GLN A 83 -16.10 14.65 -28.66
CA GLN A 83 -16.84 15.90 -28.54
C GLN A 83 -16.87 16.70 -29.85
N LYS A 84 -15.74 16.76 -30.58
CA LYS A 84 -15.70 17.41 -31.91
C LYS A 84 -16.63 16.70 -32.89
N LYS A 85 -16.63 15.36 -32.91
CA LYS A 85 -17.53 14.57 -33.76
C LYS A 85 -19.01 14.80 -33.40
N VAL A 86 -19.34 14.89 -32.12
CA VAL A 86 -20.70 15.24 -31.66
C VAL A 86 -21.07 16.61 -32.18
N ASN A 87 -20.23 17.63 -31.99
CA ASN A 87 -20.53 18.99 -32.42
C ASN A 87 -20.74 19.12 -33.94
N LEU A 88 -20.10 18.27 -34.74
CA LEU A 88 -20.27 18.23 -36.21
C LEU A 88 -21.57 17.53 -36.65
N LYS A 89 -22.05 16.56 -35.88
CA LYS A 89 -23.24 15.75 -36.20
C LYS A 89 -24.49 16.21 -35.46
N ALA A 90 -24.35 17.03 -34.42
CA ALA A 90 -25.45 17.55 -33.66
C ALA A 90 -26.28 18.51 -34.52
N PRO A 91 -27.61 18.34 -34.60
CA PRO A 91 -28.47 19.37 -35.14
C PRO A 91 -28.38 20.66 -34.30
N GLU A 92 -28.91 21.77 -34.82
CA GLU A 92 -29.16 22.98 -34.00
C GLU A 92 -29.89 22.61 -32.71
N VAL A 93 -29.69 23.41 -31.66
CA VAL A 93 -30.12 23.15 -30.27
C VAL A 93 -31.46 22.40 -30.21
N PRO A 94 -31.49 21.15 -29.68
CA PRO A 94 -32.70 20.34 -29.65
C PRO A 94 -33.87 21.05 -28.98
N GLN A 95 -35.02 21.13 -29.64
CA GLN A 95 -36.19 21.88 -29.16
C GLN A 95 -37.34 20.99 -28.68
N ASP A 96 -37.32 19.70 -28.99
CA ASP A 96 -38.34 18.73 -28.59
C ASP A 96 -37.74 17.39 -28.12
N VAL A 97 -38.60 16.53 -27.56
CA VAL A 97 -38.20 15.25 -26.95
C VAL A 97 -37.60 14.28 -27.96
N GLU A 98 -38.11 14.22 -29.18
CA GLU A 98 -37.63 13.32 -30.24
C GLU A 98 -36.23 13.75 -30.73
N GLN A 99 -36.01 15.06 -30.86
CA GLN A 99 -34.69 15.64 -31.15
C GLN A 99 -33.69 15.38 -30.02
N ILE A 100 -34.12 15.47 -28.75
CA ILE A 100 -33.28 15.15 -27.59
C ILE A 100 -32.86 13.67 -27.61
N GLU A 101 -33.78 12.75 -27.88
CA GLU A 101 -33.46 11.32 -27.99
C GLU A 101 -32.51 11.04 -29.16
N THR A 102 -32.74 11.67 -30.30
CA THR A 102 -31.85 11.57 -31.47
C THR A 102 -30.45 12.08 -31.15
N PHE A 103 -30.33 13.24 -30.50
CA PHE A 103 -29.05 13.80 -30.06
C PHE A 103 -28.35 12.86 -29.07
N LYS A 104 -29.08 12.30 -28.09
CA LYS A 104 -28.52 11.34 -27.13
C LYS A 104 -27.95 10.11 -27.81
N ARG A 105 -28.65 9.54 -28.79
CA ARG A 105 -28.15 8.38 -29.56
C ARG A 105 -26.86 8.73 -30.29
N ILE A 106 -26.83 9.87 -31.00
CA ILE A 106 -25.62 10.34 -31.69
C ILE A 106 -24.46 10.52 -30.70
N TRP A 107 -24.73 11.10 -29.53
CA TRP A 107 -23.72 11.30 -28.49
C TRP A 107 -23.19 9.96 -27.96
N ILE A 108 -24.07 9.03 -27.57
CA ILE A 108 -23.70 7.70 -27.09
C ILE A 108 -22.89 6.97 -28.16
N ASP A 109 -23.38 6.89 -29.39
CA ASP A 109 -22.74 6.13 -30.47
C ASP A 109 -21.32 6.66 -30.75
N ILE A 110 -21.11 7.97 -30.74
CA ILE A 110 -19.79 8.56 -30.98
C ILE A 110 -18.83 8.26 -29.82
N PHE A 111 -19.28 8.48 -28.58
CA PHE A 111 -18.45 8.23 -27.40
C PHE A 111 -18.13 6.75 -27.24
N ASP A 112 -19.10 5.86 -27.44
CA ASP A 112 -18.91 4.42 -27.35
C ASP A 112 -17.89 3.92 -28.38
N ASN A 113 -17.99 4.36 -29.63
CA ASN A 113 -17.03 3.98 -30.67
C ASN A 113 -15.61 4.52 -30.38
N ASP A 114 -15.48 5.80 -30.04
CA ASP A 114 -14.16 6.42 -29.83
C ASP A 114 -13.46 5.89 -28.57
N PHE A 115 -14.21 5.62 -27.49
CA PHE A 115 -13.65 5.01 -26.29
C PHE A 115 -13.39 3.51 -26.46
N THR A 116 -14.20 2.79 -27.22
CA THR A 116 -13.91 1.39 -27.59
C THR A 116 -12.59 1.33 -28.37
N GLU A 117 -12.37 2.19 -29.36
CA GLU A 117 -11.11 2.27 -30.09
C GLU A 117 -9.93 2.60 -29.17
N LEU A 118 -10.10 3.53 -28.23
CA LEU A 118 -9.08 3.86 -27.24
C LEU A 118 -8.73 2.63 -26.39
N PHE A 119 -9.72 1.95 -25.83
CA PHE A 119 -9.53 0.83 -24.90
C PHE A 119 -8.99 -0.42 -25.59
N ASP A 120 -9.35 -0.65 -26.85
CA ASP A 120 -8.76 -1.70 -27.69
C ASP A 120 -7.35 -1.36 -28.17
N SER A 121 -6.92 -0.10 -28.02
CA SER A 121 -5.59 0.31 -28.45
C SER A 121 -4.51 -0.31 -27.57
N LYS A 122 -3.53 -0.96 -28.23
CA LYS A 122 -2.35 -1.52 -27.57
C LYS A 122 -1.60 -0.48 -26.73
N LYS A 123 -1.52 0.76 -27.21
CA LYS A 123 -0.83 1.85 -26.50
C LYS A 123 -1.50 2.17 -25.16
N PHE A 124 -2.83 2.24 -25.12
CA PHE A 124 -3.57 2.48 -23.89
C PHE A 124 -3.39 1.32 -22.92
N GLY A 125 -3.59 0.08 -23.39
CA GLY A 125 -3.40 -1.11 -22.57
C GLY A 125 -1.99 -1.23 -21.98
N GLU A 126 -0.96 -0.93 -22.76
CA GLU A 126 0.44 -0.92 -22.29
C GLU A 126 0.69 0.15 -21.22
N ASN A 127 0.16 1.37 -21.40
CA ASN A 127 0.31 2.44 -20.42
C ASN A 127 -0.44 2.11 -19.12
N TYR A 128 -1.69 1.66 -19.22
CA TYR A 128 -2.50 1.26 -18.07
C TYR A 128 -1.88 0.08 -17.31
N GLY A 129 -1.38 -0.93 -18.03
CA GLY A 129 -0.68 -2.06 -17.42
C GLY A 129 0.57 -1.64 -16.63
N LYS A 130 1.34 -0.68 -17.14
CA LYS A 130 2.49 -0.10 -16.43
C LYS A 130 2.08 0.74 -15.22
N LEU A 131 0.99 1.52 -15.34
CA LEU A 131 0.42 2.28 -14.23
C LEU A 131 0.04 1.36 -13.06
N VAL A 132 -0.76 0.32 -13.34
CA VAL A 132 -1.19 -0.66 -12.33
C VAL A 132 0.01 -1.41 -11.75
N SER A 133 1.00 -1.75 -12.58
CA SER A 133 2.22 -2.40 -12.08
C SER A 133 2.97 -1.52 -11.08
N LYS A 134 3.07 -0.20 -11.32
CA LYS A 134 3.69 0.74 -10.37
C LYS A 134 2.86 0.93 -9.10
N GLU A 135 1.53 0.95 -9.21
CA GLU A 135 0.64 0.97 -8.03
C GLU A 135 0.86 -0.26 -7.12
N LEU A 136 1.05 -1.43 -7.72
CA LEU A 136 1.30 -2.67 -6.99
C LEU A 136 2.66 -2.67 -6.28
N GLU A 137 3.73 -2.19 -6.94
CA GLU A 137 5.04 -2.06 -6.27
C GLU A 137 4.99 -1.03 -5.13
N LEU A 138 4.33 0.13 -5.32
CA LEU A 138 4.12 1.10 -4.23
C LEU A 138 3.38 0.49 -3.03
N THR A 139 2.35 -0.31 -3.29
CA THR A 139 1.60 -1.02 -2.23
C THR A 139 2.49 -2.02 -1.50
N LYS A 140 3.35 -2.73 -2.22
CA LYS A 140 4.30 -3.70 -1.66
C LYS A 140 5.34 -3.01 -0.79
N HIS A 141 5.90 -1.88 -1.21
CA HIS A 141 6.82 -1.09 -0.37
C HIS A 141 6.15 -0.61 0.92
N TRP A 142 4.90 -0.15 0.83
CA TRP A 142 4.14 0.22 2.02
C TRP A 142 3.87 -0.95 2.98
N ASN A 143 3.59 -2.14 2.45
CA ASN A 143 3.45 -3.35 3.25
C ASN A 143 4.78 -3.71 3.94
N ASN A 144 5.91 -3.62 3.24
CA ASN A 144 7.23 -3.87 3.82
C ASN A 144 7.54 -2.90 4.98
N ILE A 145 7.29 -1.60 4.78
CA ILE A 145 7.45 -0.59 5.85
C ILE A 145 6.57 -0.94 7.05
N THR A 146 5.30 -1.27 6.80
CA THR A 146 4.34 -1.65 7.85
C THR A 146 4.83 -2.87 8.63
N ASN A 147 5.34 -3.89 7.93
CA ASN A 147 5.89 -5.10 8.56
C ASN A 147 7.10 -4.78 9.44
N VAL A 148 8.01 -3.92 8.99
CA VAL A 148 9.16 -3.47 9.81
C VAL A 148 8.70 -2.71 11.06
N ILE A 149 7.67 -1.87 10.95
CA ILE A 149 7.10 -1.12 12.08
C ILE A 149 6.44 -2.08 13.09
N LEU A 150 5.62 -3.03 12.61
CA LEU A 150 4.95 -4.02 13.46
C LEU A 150 5.97 -4.87 14.22
N GLN A 151 6.98 -5.40 13.53
CA GLN A 151 8.06 -6.17 14.16
C GLN A 151 8.83 -5.33 15.19
N SER A 152 9.03 -4.03 14.94
CA SER A 152 9.67 -3.13 15.90
C SER A 152 8.85 -2.92 17.17
N ALA A 153 7.53 -3.02 17.07
CA ALA A 153 6.60 -2.93 18.19
C ALA A 153 6.31 -4.29 18.87
N ASN A 154 7.04 -5.36 18.49
CA ASN A 154 6.72 -6.75 18.86
C ASN A 154 5.27 -7.15 18.53
N LEU A 155 4.72 -6.58 17.46
CA LEU A 155 3.42 -6.94 16.92
C LEU A 155 3.62 -7.85 15.69
N PRO A 156 2.80 -8.89 15.54
CA PRO A 156 2.91 -9.79 14.40
C PRO A 156 2.45 -9.10 13.11
N SER A 157 3.13 -9.40 12.00
CA SER A 157 2.73 -8.95 10.67
C SER A 157 1.52 -9.72 10.14
N LYS A 158 0.87 -9.21 9.09
CA LYS A 158 -0.24 -9.93 8.45
C LYS A 158 0.21 -11.27 7.88
N GLU A 159 1.39 -11.33 7.25
CA GLU A 159 1.92 -12.58 6.72
C GLU A 159 2.24 -13.59 7.82
N GLU A 160 2.82 -13.14 8.94
CA GLU A 160 3.11 -13.98 10.10
C GLU A 160 1.81 -14.56 10.70
N ILE A 161 0.75 -13.75 10.81
CA ILE A 161 -0.58 -14.20 11.24
C ILE A 161 -1.14 -15.24 10.27
N ASP A 162 -1.08 -14.97 8.96
CA ASP A 162 -1.60 -15.88 7.92
C ASP A 162 -0.83 -17.21 7.89
N GLU A 163 0.47 -17.19 8.13
CA GLU A 163 1.31 -18.39 8.26
C GLU A 163 0.90 -19.23 9.46
N VAL A 164 0.75 -18.60 10.64
CA VAL A 164 0.26 -19.27 11.85
C VAL A 164 -1.12 -19.89 11.62
N TYR A 165 -2.03 -19.20 10.93
CA TYR A 165 -3.34 -19.75 10.58
C TYR A 165 -3.25 -20.97 9.66
N LYS A 166 -2.37 -20.94 8.65
CA LYS A 166 -2.16 -22.09 7.73
C LYS A 166 -1.58 -23.28 8.47
N GLU A 167 -0.60 -23.06 9.34
CA GLU A 167 -0.01 -24.12 10.15
C GLU A 167 -1.03 -24.72 11.12
N MET A 168 -1.80 -23.87 11.81
CA MET A 168 -2.84 -24.30 12.74
C MET A 168 -3.92 -25.13 12.03
N HIS A 169 -4.33 -24.72 10.83
CA HIS A 169 -5.26 -25.48 10.01
C HIS A 169 -4.66 -26.85 9.59
N SER A 170 -3.40 -26.88 9.19
CA SER A 170 -2.67 -28.12 8.84
C SER A 170 -2.56 -29.07 10.04
N LEU A 171 -2.22 -28.56 11.21
CA LEU A 171 -2.17 -29.28 12.47
C LEU A 171 -3.53 -29.88 12.83
N LYS A 172 -4.61 -29.08 12.80
CA LYS A 172 -5.98 -29.55 13.07
C LYS A 172 -6.35 -30.72 12.15
N LYS A 173 -5.98 -30.65 10.86
CA LYS A 173 -6.21 -31.72 9.89
C LYS A 173 -5.41 -32.98 10.22
N ARG A 174 -4.14 -32.85 10.63
CA ARG A 174 -3.29 -33.99 11.03
C ARG A 174 -3.83 -34.67 12.30
N VAL A 175 -4.19 -33.89 13.31
CA VAL A 175 -4.79 -34.38 14.55
C VAL A 175 -6.08 -35.13 14.26
N GLY A 176 -7.00 -34.56 13.47
CA GLY A 176 -8.26 -35.23 13.12
C GLY A 176 -8.05 -36.56 12.36
N LYS A 177 -7.03 -36.66 11.50
CA LYS A 177 -6.66 -37.94 10.87
C LYS A 177 -6.17 -38.98 11.88
N LEU A 178 -5.28 -38.58 12.77
CA LEU A 178 -4.72 -39.47 13.80
C LEU A 178 -5.82 -39.97 14.76
N GLU A 179 -6.73 -39.09 15.17
CA GLU A 179 -7.88 -39.46 16.01
C GLU A 179 -8.79 -40.50 15.32
N LEU A 180 -9.03 -40.36 14.01
CA LEU A 180 -9.80 -41.34 13.24
C LEU A 180 -9.08 -42.68 13.10
N GLU A 181 -7.76 -42.68 12.87
CA GLU A 181 -6.96 -43.89 12.79
C GLU A 181 -6.91 -44.63 14.13
N LEU A 182 -6.80 -43.90 15.24
CA LEU A 182 -6.89 -44.46 16.60
C LEU A 182 -8.23 -45.14 16.82
N LYS A 183 -9.35 -44.46 16.55
CA LYS A 183 -10.69 -45.03 16.68
C LYS A 183 -10.86 -46.30 15.84
N LYS A 184 -10.34 -46.33 14.60
CA LYS A 184 -10.38 -47.52 13.74
C LYS A 184 -9.59 -48.70 14.33
N LYS A 185 -8.40 -48.45 14.87
CA LYS A 185 -7.59 -49.48 15.55
C LYS A 185 -8.24 -50.00 16.83
N GLU A 186 -8.92 -49.14 17.58
CA GLU A 186 -9.66 -49.55 18.78
C GLU A 186 -10.88 -50.40 18.43
N MET A 187 -11.60 -50.06 17.36
CA MET A 187 -12.73 -50.86 16.87
C MET A 187 -12.30 -52.20 16.26
N SER A 188 -11.10 -52.30 15.65
CA SER A 188 -10.61 -53.57 15.09
C SER A 188 -9.98 -54.51 16.13
N LYS A 189 -9.80 -54.05 17.37
CA LYS A 189 -9.28 -54.85 18.50
C LYS A 189 -10.39 -55.41 19.39
N LYS A 190 -11.64 -55.04 19.15
CA LYS A 190 -12.85 -55.60 19.76
C LYS A 190 -13.45 -56.66 18.84
#